data_AF-A0A355Q597-F1
#
_entry.id   AF-A0A355Q597-F1
#
_cell.length_a   1.000
_cell.length_b   1.000
_cell.length_c   1.000
_cell.angle_alpha   90.00
_cell.angle_beta   90.00
_cell.angle_gamma   90.00
#
_symmetry.space_group_name_H-M   'P 1'
#
loop_
_entity.id
_entity.type
_entity.pdbx_description
1 polymer ?
#
loop_
_entity_poly.entity_id
_entity_poly.type
_entity_poly.pdbx_seq_one_letter_code
_entity_poly.pdbx_strand_id
1 'polypeptide(L)'
;STAINHLHGTLGEQGLVTQVAEEEQIQQVVPAFVADSTLAEAVSANPELCQFNNTLLSSGQSVIAYQSALVPFGQSCLSQTRTCNNGVLSGSYSAGSCSSRSASNCSLDGQAVEHGASVTAYVSDSVAFGGSCTSQTRTCNNGVLSGSYSARTCQVASAASCTFNGQAVAHGTSFTAYAASKVDAGGSCSAQLRSCTDGVISGSYAFASCEVEEEVTIQPVCFFDGIAINHGTIVTAYADQNVPYGSVCNAELRTCNSGNLSGSNAYSSCRVADPVACAFNSLSIAHGNSVTAYRDSAVDYGGSCLSEQRLCSNG
;
A
#
# COMPACT_ATOMS: atom_id res chain seq x y z
N SER A 1 90.00 -28.52 -21.54
CA SER A 1 91.29 -28.39 -22.23
C SER A 1 91.41 -27.12 -23.10
N THR A 2 90.40 -26.24 -23.14
CA THR A 2 90.39 -25.05 -24.01
C THR A 2 91.27 -23.89 -23.53
N ALA A 3 91.54 -23.76 -22.23
CA ALA A 3 92.39 -22.69 -21.70
C ALA A 3 93.90 -22.92 -21.91
N ILE A 4 94.33 -24.18 -21.99
CA ILE A 4 95.75 -24.56 -22.15
C ILE A 4 96.21 -24.38 -23.61
N ASN A 5 95.34 -24.71 -24.58
CA ASN A 5 95.66 -24.54 -26.00
C ASN A 5 95.74 -23.07 -26.42
N HIS A 6 95.00 -22.18 -25.75
CA HIS A 6 95.05 -20.75 -26.03
C HIS A 6 96.36 -20.10 -25.54
N LEU A 7 96.98 -20.63 -24.49
CA LEU A 7 98.21 -20.09 -23.90
C LEU A 7 99.46 -20.41 -24.74
N HIS A 8 99.52 -21.61 -25.33
CA HIS A 8 100.66 -22.02 -26.16
C HIS A 8 100.71 -21.30 -27.53
N GLY A 9 99.56 -20.96 -28.11
CA GLY A 9 99.50 -20.18 -29.37
C GLY A 9 100.03 -18.75 -29.19
N THR A 10 99.63 -18.07 -28.12
CA THR A 10 100.05 -16.69 -27.83
C THR A 10 101.53 -16.55 -27.48
N LEU A 11 102.15 -17.60 -26.92
CA LEU A 11 103.58 -17.63 -26.59
C LEU A 11 104.47 -17.90 -27.81
N GLY A 12 103.94 -18.62 -28.81
CA GLY A 12 104.60 -18.83 -30.10
C GLY A 12 104.68 -17.57 -30.97
N GLU A 13 103.61 -16.77 -31.03
CA GLU A 13 103.58 -15.51 -31.79
C GLU A 13 104.48 -14.41 -31.21
N GLN A 14 104.76 -14.45 -29.91
CA GLN A 14 105.67 -13.52 -29.22
C GLN A 14 107.16 -13.92 -29.33
N GLY A 15 107.48 -15.01 -30.03
CA GLY A 15 108.87 -15.46 -30.22
C GLY A 15 109.58 -15.92 -28.94
N LEU A 16 108.83 -16.20 -27.87
CA LEU A 16 109.34 -16.55 -26.55
C LEU A 16 109.49 -18.06 -26.33
N VAL A 17 109.12 -18.88 -27.33
CA VAL A 17 109.30 -20.34 -27.33
C VAL A 17 109.96 -20.74 -28.64
N THR A 18 111.13 -21.39 -28.55
CA THR A 18 111.97 -21.67 -29.72
C THR A 18 111.63 -22.97 -30.46
N GLN A 19 110.73 -23.81 -29.92
CA GLN A 19 110.18 -25.00 -30.59
C GLN A 19 108.78 -25.36 -30.04
N VAL A 20 107.80 -25.58 -30.92
CA VAL A 20 106.53 -26.27 -30.62
C VAL A 20 106.65 -27.67 -31.20
N ALA A 21 106.38 -28.72 -30.40
CA ALA A 21 106.48 -30.09 -30.86
C ALA A 21 105.43 -30.39 -31.94
N GLU A 22 105.87 -30.93 -33.07
CA GLU A 22 105.00 -31.37 -34.18
C GLU A 22 104.23 -32.65 -33.79
N GLU A 23 103.06 -32.85 -34.40
CA GLU A 23 102.08 -33.89 -34.04
C GLU A 23 102.66 -35.32 -34.00
N GLU A 24 103.66 -35.59 -34.84
CA GLU A 24 104.35 -36.89 -34.92
C GLU A 24 105.28 -37.17 -33.72
N GLN A 25 105.78 -36.12 -33.06
CA GLN A 25 106.59 -36.25 -31.83
C GLN A 25 105.75 -36.46 -30.58
N ILE A 26 104.47 -36.04 -30.59
CA ILE A 26 103.53 -36.20 -29.48
C ILE A 26 103.00 -37.65 -29.41
N GLN A 27 102.85 -38.32 -30.57
CA GLN A 27 102.36 -39.71 -30.62
C GLN A 27 103.37 -40.76 -30.09
N GLN A 28 104.67 -40.44 -29.99
CA GLN A 28 105.67 -41.37 -29.42
C GLN A 28 105.72 -41.39 -27.88
N VAL A 29 105.12 -40.41 -27.21
CA VAL A 29 105.20 -40.24 -25.73
C VAL A 29 103.86 -40.49 -25.03
N VAL A 30 102.77 -40.61 -25.79
CA VAL A 30 101.43 -40.93 -25.27
C VAL A 30 101.06 -42.34 -25.71
N PRO A 31 101.09 -43.35 -24.82
CA PRO A 31 100.60 -44.67 -25.14
C PRO A 31 99.15 -44.59 -25.64
N ALA A 32 98.84 -45.33 -26.72
CA ALA A 32 97.48 -45.46 -27.20
C ALA A 32 96.56 -45.88 -26.04
N PHE A 33 95.43 -45.19 -25.89
CA PHE A 33 94.44 -45.47 -24.86
C PHE A 33 93.96 -46.92 -24.99
N VAL A 34 94.43 -47.80 -24.11
CA VAL A 34 93.85 -49.11 -23.90
C VAL A 34 92.63 -48.89 -23.03
N ALA A 35 91.44 -49.14 -23.59
CA ALA A 35 90.23 -49.19 -22.78
C ALA A 35 90.39 -50.33 -21.77
N ASP A 36 90.65 -49.96 -20.51
CA ASP A 36 90.69 -50.89 -19.40
C ASP A 36 89.28 -51.42 -19.14
N SER A 37 89.05 -52.67 -19.57
CA SER A 37 87.79 -53.39 -19.40
C SER A 37 87.52 -53.86 -17.97
N THR A 38 88.28 -53.40 -16.97
CA THR A 38 88.06 -53.74 -15.55
C THR A 38 87.30 -52.68 -14.74
N LEU A 39 86.84 -51.59 -15.38
CA LEU A 39 85.91 -50.60 -14.80
C LEU A 39 84.47 -50.74 -15.33
N ALA A 40 84.14 -51.92 -15.87
CA ALA A 40 82.78 -52.29 -16.29
C ALA A 40 82.06 -53.19 -15.26
N GLU A 41 82.53 -53.27 -14.01
CA GLU A 41 81.86 -53.97 -12.91
C GLU A 41 81.55 -53.05 -11.72
N ALA A 42 80.99 -51.87 -12.00
CA ALA A 42 80.16 -51.15 -11.04
C ALA A 42 78.97 -50.42 -11.70
N VAL A 43 78.61 -50.80 -12.94
CA VAL A 43 77.37 -50.38 -13.59
C VAL A 43 76.35 -51.52 -13.48
N SER A 44 76.09 -52.00 -12.26
CA SER A 44 74.93 -52.87 -11.95
C SER A 44 74.65 -52.96 -10.45
N ALA A 45 74.66 -51.84 -9.74
CA ALA A 45 73.76 -51.67 -8.60
C ALA A 45 72.74 -50.63 -9.04
N ASN A 46 71.80 -51.04 -9.90
CA ASN A 46 70.53 -50.34 -9.98
C ASN A 46 70.06 -50.24 -8.53
N PRO A 47 69.99 -49.04 -7.92
CA PRO A 47 69.62 -48.97 -6.52
C PRO A 47 68.26 -49.66 -6.46
N GLU A 48 68.15 -50.66 -5.59
CA GLU A 48 66.98 -51.53 -5.46
C GLU A 48 65.81 -50.72 -4.88
N LEU A 49 65.39 -49.71 -5.63
CA LEU A 49 64.41 -48.70 -5.28
C LEU A 49 63.06 -49.15 -5.79
N CYS A 50 62.06 -48.98 -4.94
CA CYS A 50 60.68 -49.07 -5.36
C CYS A 50 60.17 -47.67 -5.70
N GLN A 51 59.36 -47.54 -6.74
CA GLN A 51 58.67 -46.29 -7.05
C GLN A 51 57.20 -46.39 -6.61
N PHE A 52 56.72 -45.38 -5.87
CA PHE A 52 55.32 -45.26 -5.47
C PHE A 52 54.87 -43.81 -5.50
N ASN A 53 53.86 -43.48 -6.32
CA ASN A 53 53.31 -42.13 -6.50
C ASN A 53 54.40 -41.05 -6.65
N ASN A 54 55.35 -41.30 -7.56
CA ASN A 54 56.50 -40.44 -7.86
C ASN A 54 57.55 -40.28 -6.74
N THR A 55 57.44 -41.07 -5.66
CA THR A 55 58.46 -41.16 -4.61
C THR A 55 59.30 -42.42 -4.83
N LEU A 56 60.63 -42.27 -4.72
CA LEU A 56 61.57 -43.39 -4.70
C LEU A 56 61.81 -43.84 -3.26
N LEU A 57 61.76 -45.16 -3.04
CA LEU A 57 61.91 -45.81 -1.75
C LEU A 57 63.09 -46.76 -1.80
N SER A 58 64.08 -46.57 -0.93
CA SER A 58 65.15 -47.53 -0.72
C SER A 58 64.63 -48.84 -0.11
N SER A 59 65.35 -49.94 -0.35
CA SER A 59 65.06 -51.22 0.31
C SER A 59 64.97 -51.05 1.84
N GLY A 60 63.95 -51.63 2.46
CA GLY A 60 63.59 -51.47 3.87
C GLY A 60 62.66 -50.28 4.18
N GLN A 61 62.53 -49.28 3.29
CA GLN A 61 61.58 -48.18 3.50
C GLN A 61 60.13 -48.63 3.28
N SER A 62 59.22 -48.03 4.04
CA SER A 62 57.79 -48.31 3.95
C SER A 62 56.96 -47.06 3.69
N VAL A 63 55.83 -47.23 3.01
CA VAL A 63 54.82 -46.20 2.76
C VAL A 63 53.44 -46.70 3.13
N ILE A 64 52.56 -45.79 3.53
CA ILE A 64 51.13 -46.09 3.65
C ILE A 64 50.52 -45.90 2.26
N ALA A 65 49.96 -46.97 1.71
CA ALA A 65 49.18 -46.93 0.48
C ALA A 65 47.70 -47.17 0.79
N TYR A 66 46.82 -46.65 -0.06
CA TYR A 66 45.37 -46.76 0.07
C TYR A 66 44.78 -47.59 -1.07
N GLN A 67 43.68 -48.28 -0.80
CA GLN A 67 43.01 -49.11 -1.80
C GLN A 67 42.39 -48.28 -2.94
N SER A 68 41.90 -47.08 -2.62
CA SER A 68 41.31 -46.11 -3.55
C SER A 68 41.74 -44.70 -3.18
N ALA A 69 41.83 -43.81 -4.18
CA ALA A 69 42.12 -42.38 -3.96
C ALA A 69 40.90 -41.60 -3.44
N LEU A 70 39.69 -42.12 -3.63
CA LEU A 70 38.43 -41.50 -3.20
C LEU A 70 37.45 -42.56 -2.72
N VAL A 71 36.82 -42.34 -1.57
CA VAL A 71 35.75 -43.18 -1.04
C VAL A 71 34.42 -42.41 -0.94
N PRO A 72 33.26 -43.11 -0.95
CA PRO A 72 31.97 -42.47 -0.73
C PRO A 72 31.88 -41.72 0.61
N PHE A 73 30.90 -40.81 0.73
CA PHE A 73 30.60 -40.13 1.99
C PHE A 73 30.35 -41.15 3.12
N GLY A 74 30.90 -40.89 4.31
CA GLY A 74 30.75 -41.74 5.50
C GLY A 74 31.62 -42.99 5.52
N GLN A 75 32.38 -43.29 4.45
CA GLN A 75 33.31 -44.41 4.42
C GLN A 75 34.73 -44.00 4.85
N SER A 76 35.49 -44.97 5.37
CA SER A 76 36.90 -44.77 5.74
C SER A 76 37.85 -45.31 4.67
N CYS A 77 38.99 -44.63 4.52
CA CYS A 77 40.05 -45.07 3.63
C CYS A 77 40.74 -46.32 4.18
N LEU A 78 40.63 -47.44 3.45
CA LEU A 78 41.41 -48.64 3.76
C LEU A 78 42.86 -48.43 3.37
N SER A 79 43.77 -48.61 4.32
CA SER A 79 45.20 -48.44 4.14
C SER A 79 45.99 -49.74 4.37
N GLN A 80 47.16 -49.81 3.75
CA GLN A 80 48.11 -50.90 3.88
C GLN A 80 49.52 -50.29 3.94
N THR A 81 50.35 -50.77 4.88
CA THR A 81 51.79 -50.48 4.88
C THR A 81 52.46 -51.35 3.81
N ARG A 82 53.10 -50.71 2.83
CA ARG A 82 53.87 -51.36 1.77
C ARG A 82 55.35 -51.11 2.01
N THR A 83 56.15 -52.16 1.96
CA THR A 83 57.60 -52.12 2.23
C THR A 83 58.35 -52.46 0.95
N CYS A 84 59.34 -51.65 0.61
CA CYS A 84 60.24 -51.95 -0.49
C CYS A 84 61.23 -53.04 -0.05
N ASN A 85 61.24 -54.16 -0.76
CA ASN A 85 62.21 -55.23 -0.55
C ASN A 85 62.94 -55.45 -1.86
N ASN A 86 64.16 -54.93 -1.93
CA ASN A 86 65.08 -55.13 -3.05
C ASN A 86 64.44 -54.81 -4.42
N GLY A 87 63.85 -53.61 -4.55
CA GLY A 87 63.18 -53.17 -5.78
C GLY A 87 61.74 -53.68 -5.98
N VAL A 88 61.24 -54.56 -5.09
CA VAL A 88 59.87 -55.08 -5.13
C VAL A 88 59.04 -54.50 -3.98
N LEU A 89 57.97 -53.77 -4.30
CA LEU A 89 57.08 -53.17 -3.30
C LEU A 89 55.98 -54.15 -2.88
N SER A 90 55.97 -54.56 -1.61
CA SER A 90 54.97 -55.48 -1.06
C SER A 90 53.53 -54.94 -1.14
N GLY A 91 52.51 -55.79 -1.03
CA GLY A 91 51.10 -55.35 -1.02
C GLY A 91 50.51 -54.95 -2.38
N SER A 92 49.23 -54.59 -2.40
CA SER A 92 48.46 -54.35 -3.65
C SER A 92 47.84 -52.95 -3.76
N TYR A 93 47.83 -52.18 -2.67
CA TYR A 93 47.19 -50.86 -2.64
C TYR A 93 48.01 -49.83 -3.43
N SER A 94 47.39 -49.12 -4.36
CA SER A 94 48.07 -48.30 -5.36
C SER A 94 47.96 -46.79 -5.13
N ALA A 95 46.96 -46.31 -4.39
CA ALA A 95 46.73 -44.89 -4.20
C ALA A 95 47.64 -44.31 -3.10
N GLY A 96 48.29 -43.17 -3.39
CA GLY A 96 49.23 -42.52 -2.46
C GLY A 96 48.56 -41.66 -1.40
N SER A 97 47.32 -41.29 -1.64
CA SER A 97 46.46 -40.57 -0.71
C SER A 97 45.03 -41.07 -0.89
N CYS A 98 44.17 -40.77 0.09
CA CYS A 98 42.75 -41.07 -0.01
C CYS A 98 41.94 -39.97 0.70
N SER A 99 40.83 -39.57 0.09
CA SER A 99 39.84 -38.67 0.69
C SER A 99 38.44 -39.26 0.61
N SER A 100 37.52 -38.75 1.41
CA SER A 100 36.09 -39.07 1.31
C SER A 100 35.36 -37.97 0.54
N ARG A 101 34.30 -38.34 -0.20
CA ARG A 101 33.41 -37.36 -0.83
C ARG A 101 32.67 -36.53 0.23
N SER A 102 32.46 -35.26 -0.04
CA SER A 102 31.57 -34.39 0.73
C SER A 102 30.13 -34.90 0.69
N ALA A 103 29.37 -34.64 1.75
CA ALA A 103 27.94 -34.96 1.77
C ALA A 103 27.18 -34.12 0.73
N SER A 104 26.12 -34.71 0.18
CA SER A 104 25.22 -34.00 -0.74
C SER A 104 24.18 -33.19 0.04
N ASN A 105 23.90 -31.97 -0.44
CA ASN A 105 22.80 -31.15 0.04
C ASN A 105 21.46 -31.69 -0.50
N CYS A 106 20.39 -31.43 0.23
CA CYS A 106 19.03 -31.70 -0.19
C CYS A 106 18.41 -30.46 -0.84
N SER A 107 17.21 -30.63 -1.42
CA SER A 107 16.40 -29.52 -1.94
C SER A 107 14.99 -29.58 -1.34
N LEU A 108 14.49 -28.44 -0.88
CA LEU A 108 13.09 -28.22 -0.51
C LEU A 108 12.61 -26.99 -1.25
N ASP A 109 11.59 -27.14 -2.08
CA ASP A 109 10.99 -26.03 -2.85
C ASP A 109 12.02 -25.26 -3.70
N GLY A 110 12.89 -26.02 -4.39
CA GLY A 110 13.96 -25.46 -5.22
C GLY A 110 15.17 -24.89 -4.46
N GLN A 111 15.13 -24.88 -3.13
CA GLN A 111 16.17 -24.27 -2.30
C GLN A 111 17.01 -25.32 -1.58
N ALA A 112 18.32 -25.09 -1.52
CA ALA A 112 19.26 -26.00 -0.86
C ALA A 112 19.02 -26.09 0.65
N VAL A 113 19.14 -27.31 1.18
CA VAL A 113 19.20 -27.63 2.61
C VAL A 113 20.50 -28.39 2.82
N GLU A 114 21.41 -27.82 3.61
CA GLU A 114 22.72 -28.42 3.85
C GLU A 114 22.61 -29.79 4.53
N HIS A 115 23.55 -30.69 4.25
CA HIS A 115 23.61 -31.96 4.96
C HIS A 115 23.68 -31.76 6.49
N GLY A 116 22.88 -32.50 7.23
CA GLY A 116 22.77 -32.38 8.69
C GLY A 116 21.85 -31.24 9.14
N ALA A 117 21.51 -30.30 8.26
CA ALA A 117 20.55 -29.25 8.57
C ALA A 117 19.13 -29.80 8.62
N SER A 118 18.29 -29.13 9.41
CA SER A 118 16.85 -29.37 9.46
C SER A 118 16.09 -28.12 9.04
N VAL A 119 14.94 -28.32 8.40
CA VAL A 119 14.07 -27.26 7.89
C VAL A 119 12.63 -27.58 8.25
N THR A 120 11.86 -26.57 8.63
CA THR A 120 10.40 -26.71 8.76
C THR A 120 9.78 -26.71 7.37
N ALA A 121 9.02 -27.75 7.05
CA ALA A 121 8.26 -27.86 5.82
C ALA A 121 6.76 -27.94 6.13
N TYR A 122 5.93 -27.52 5.19
CA TYR A 122 4.49 -27.46 5.30
C TYR A 122 3.83 -28.36 4.25
N VAL A 123 2.64 -28.89 4.58
CA VAL A 123 1.86 -29.75 3.68
C VAL A 123 1.54 -29.03 2.37
N SER A 124 1.20 -27.74 2.45
CA SER A 124 0.85 -26.87 1.34
C SER A 124 1.46 -25.49 1.56
N ASP A 125 1.64 -24.75 0.47
CA ASP A 125 2.13 -23.36 0.45
C ASP A 125 1.07 -22.34 0.89
N SER A 126 -0.20 -22.74 0.92
CA SER A 126 -1.30 -21.91 1.39
C SER A 126 -2.48 -22.72 1.93
N VAL A 127 -3.29 -22.08 2.79
CA VAL A 127 -4.56 -22.63 3.28
C VAL A 127 -5.64 -21.54 3.28
N ALA A 128 -6.91 -21.93 3.24
CA ALA A 128 -8.04 -21.01 3.31
C ALA A 128 -8.10 -20.26 4.66
N PHE A 129 -8.88 -19.17 4.72
CA PHE A 129 -9.13 -18.42 5.95
C PHE A 129 -9.66 -19.35 7.07
N GLY A 130 -9.17 -19.14 8.29
CA GLY A 130 -9.47 -20.01 9.44
C GLY A 130 -8.76 -21.37 9.40
N GLY A 131 -8.05 -21.70 8.32
CA GLY A 131 -7.20 -22.88 8.22
C GLY A 131 -5.93 -22.79 9.07
N SER A 132 -5.18 -23.89 9.12
CA SER A 132 -3.91 -23.96 9.86
C SER A 132 -2.83 -24.61 9.00
N CYS A 133 -1.65 -24.01 9.00
CA CYS A 133 -0.49 -24.54 8.30
C CYS A 133 0.11 -25.72 9.07
N THR A 134 -0.22 -26.96 8.68
CA THR A 134 0.40 -28.15 9.25
C THR A 134 1.86 -28.25 8.81
N SER A 135 2.77 -28.32 9.78
CA SER A 135 4.22 -28.35 9.55
C SER A 135 4.86 -29.62 10.09
N GLN A 136 6.02 -29.97 9.54
CA GLN A 136 6.92 -30.99 10.08
C GLN A 136 8.38 -30.52 9.96
N THR A 137 9.25 -31.02 10.84
CA THR A 137 10.69 -30.83 10.70
C THR A 137 11.27 -31.90 9.78
N ARG A 138 11.96 -31.48 8.73
CA ARG A 138 12.66 -32.36 7.78
C ARG A 138 14.17 -32.20 7.94
N THR A 139 14.91 -33.30 7.98
CA THR A 139 16.37 -33.31 8.14
C THR A 139 17.02 -33.85 6.87
N CYS A 140 18.07 -33.18 6.41
CA CYS A 140 18.81 -33.61 5.23
C CYS A 140 19.91 -34.61 5.60
N ASN A 141 19.84 -35.81 5.03
CA ASN A 141 20.88 -36.82 5.15
C ASN A 141 21.43 -37.20 3.76
N ASN A 142 22.62 -36.68 3.43
CA ASN A 142 23.36 -36.94 2.21
C ASN A 142 22.48 -36.96 0.93
N GLY A 143 21.80 -35.85 0.68
CA GLY A 143 20.91 -35.68 -0.48
C GLY A 143 19.50 -36.22 -0.30
N VAL A 144 19.20 -36.91 0.80
CA VAL A 144 17.86 -37.42 1.11
C VAL A 144 17.24 -36.62 2.23
N LEU A 145 16.15 -35.90 1.93
CA LEU A 145 15.41 -35.11 2.91
C LEU A 145 14.32 -35.97 3.57
N SER A 146 14.29 -36.10 4.89
CA SER A 146 13.27 -36.90 5.60
C SER A 146 11.85 -36.34 5.47
N GLY A 147 10.81 -37.17 5.64
CA GLY A 147 9.39 -36.74 5.63
C GLY A 147 8.79 -36.52 4.23
N SER A 148 7.53 -36.05 4.16
CA SER A 148 6.79 -35.86 2.90
C SER A 148 6.38 -34.42 2.53
N TYR A 149 6.32 -33.49 3.48
CA TYR A 149 5.85 -32.11 3.25
C TYR A 149 6.79 -31.32 2.33
N SER A 150 6.23 -30.65 1.33
CA SER A 150 6.99 -30.13 0.19
C SER A 150 7.14 -28.61 0.18
N ALA A 151 6.28 -27.87 0.88
CA ALA A 151 6.30 -26.41 0.87
C ALA A 151 7.26 -25.88 1.93
N ARG A 152 8.03 -24.83 1.61
CA ARG A 152 8.96 -24.21 2.57
C ARG A 152 8.29 -23.15 3.44
N THR A 153 7.26 -22.53 2.92
CA THR A 153 6.42 -21.55 3.61
C THR A 153 4.97 -22.00 3.53
N CYS A 154 4.11 -21.43 4.37
CA CYS A 154 2.67 -21.60 4.24
C CYS A 154 1.98 -20.30 4.64
N GLN A 155 1.06 -19.82 3.80
CA GLN A 155 0.27 -18.62 4.05
C GLN A 155 -1.20 -18.96 4.29
N VAL A 156 -1.76 -18.46 5.39
CA VAL A 156 -3.20 -18.51 5.64
C VAL A 156 -3.84 -17.35 4.88
N ALA A 157 -4.83 -17.63 4.02
CA ALA A 157 -5.55 -16.61 3.29
C ALA A 157 -6.26 -15.63 4.24
N SER A 158 -6.32 -14.36 3.86
CA SER A 158 -7.11 -13.35 4.57
C SER A 158 -8.61 -13.62 4.40
N ALA A 159 -9.41 -13.25 5.40
CA ALA A 159 -10.86 -13.32 5.30
C ALA A 159 -11.38 -12.48 4.11
N ALA A 160 -12.39 -13.01 3.42
CA ALA A 160 -13.04 -12.30 2.33
C ALA A 160 -13.95 -11.17 2.85
N SER A 161 -13.89 -10.03 2.17
CA SER A 161 -14.88 -8.95 2.34
C SER A 161 -16.21 -9.34 1.71
N CYS A 162 -17.30 -8.81 2.25
CA CYS A 162 -18.62 -8.93 1.66
C CYS A 162 -18.91 -7.74 0.74
N THR A 163 -19.97 -7.85 -0.07
CA THR A 163 -20.52 -6.72 -0.83
C THR A 163 -21.96 -6.48 -0.42
N PHE A 164 -22.30 -5.28 0.03
CA PHE A 164 -23.66 -4.89 0.40
C PHE A 164 -24.01 -3.56 -0.28
N ASN A 165 -25.10 -3.55 -1.07
CA ASN A 165 -25.51 -2.39 -1.87
C ASN A 165 -24.36 -1.77 -2.71
N GLY A 166 -23.51 -2.63 -3.31
CA GLY A 166 -22.37 -2.21 -4.12
C GLY A 166 -21.16 -1.68 -3.34
N GLN A 167 -21.22 -1.65 -2.01
CA GLN A 167 -20.12 -1.24 -1.15
C GLN A 167 -19.44 -2.45 -0.51
N ALA A 168 -18.10 -2.39 -0.41
CA ALA A 168 -17.33 -3.41 0.27
C ALA A 168 -17.53 -3.30 1.79
N VAL A 169 -17.88 -4.40 2.42
CA VAL A 169 -17.98 -4.52 3.88
C VAL A 169 -16.87 -5.44 4.36
N ALA A 170 -15.96 -4.92 5.17
CA ALA A 170 -14.84 -5.70 5.69
C ALA A 170 -15.34 -6.87 6.55
N HIS A 171 -14.63 -8.01 6.49
CA HIS A 171 -14.87 -9.13 7.39
C HIS A 171 -14.93 -8.70 8.87
N GLY A 172 -15.84 -9.30 9.64
CA GLY A 172 -16.04 -9.00 11.06
C GLY A 172 -16.85 -7.73 11.32
N THR A 173 -17.15 -6.94 10.28
CA THR A 173 -17.96 -5.74 10.41
C THR A 173 -19.43 -6.11 10.57
N SER A 174 -20.08 -5.47 11.54
CA SER A 174 -21.54 -5.49 11.68
C SER A 174 -22.12 -4.15 11.29
N PHE A 175 -23.28 -4.17 10.65
CA PHE A 175 -23.96 -2.98 10.14
C PHE A 175 -25.48 -3.18 10.19
N THR A 176 -26.21 -2.06 10.23
CA THR A 176 -27.68 -2.08 10.19
C THR A 176 -28.15 -2.12 8.74
N ALA A 177 -29.08 -3.02 8.45
CA ALA A 177 -29.81 -3.07 7.19
C ALA A 177 -31.31 -2.93 7.45
N TYR A 178 -32.05 -2.52 6.43
CA TYR A 178 -33.49 -2.26 6.51
C TYR A 178 -34.27 -3.18 5.57
N ALA A 179 -35.50 -3.50 5.96
CA ALA A 179 -36.39 -4.36 5.18
C ALA A 179 -36.90 -3.69 3.90
N ALA A 180 -37.03 -2.36 3.91
CA ALA A 180 -37.44 -1.52 2.78
C ALA A 180 -36.57 -0.26 2.72
N SER A 181 -36.41 0.33 1.52
CA SER A 181 -35.72 1.62 1.35
C SER A 181 -36.57 2.84 1.70
N LYS A 182 -37.90 2.67 1.71
CA LYS A 182 -38.88 3.71 2.04
C LYS A 182 -40.11 3.06 2.67
N VAL A 183 -40.73 3.75 3.62
CA VAL A 183 -42.04 3.40 4.19
C VAL A 183 -42.98 4.60 4.13
N ASP A 184 -44.28 4.33 4.11
CA ASP A 184 -45.32 5.37 4.10
C ASP A 184 -45.28 6.22 5.38
N ALA A 185 -45.96 7.35 5.30
CA ALA A 185 -46.08 8.28 6.39
C ALA A 185 -46.82 7.65 7.59
N GLY A 186 -46.29 7.89 8.80
CA GLY A 186 -46.67 7.15 10.02
C GLY A 186 -46.10 5.72 10.12
N GLY A 187 -45.42 5.22 9.09
CA GLY A 187 -44.72 3.92 9.08
C GLY A 187 -43.44 3.91 9.92
N SER A 188 -42.83 2.73 10.05
CA SER A 188 -41.54 2.57 10.74
C SER A 188 -40.56 1.70 9.96
N CYS A 189 -39.31 2.15 9.92
CA CYS A 189 -38.23 1.43 9.26
C CYS A 189 -37.78 0.23 10.10
N SER A 190 -38.18 -0.97 9.70
CA SER A 190 -37.70 -2.18 10.36
C SER A 190 -36.23 -2.42 10.05
N ALA A 191 -35.43 -2.57 11.09
CA ALA A 191 -33.98 -2.68 11.04
C ALA A 191 -33.48 -4.05 11.55
N GLN A 192 -32.42 -4.56 10.93
CA GLN A 192 -31.73 -5.79 11.31
C GLN A 192 -30.23 -5.53 11.39
N LEU A 193 -29.60 -5.96 12.50
CA LEU A 193 -28.14 -6.01 12.57
C LEU A 193 -27.65 -7.21 11.75
N ARG A 194 -26.82 -6.95 10.74
CA ARG A 194 -26.18 -7.93 9.87
C ARG A 194 -24.68 -7.90 10.09
N SER A 195 -24.00 -9.00 9.81
CA SER A 195 -22.54 -9.11 9.96
C SER A 195 -21.93 -9.79 8.75
N CYS A 196 -20.74 -9.34 8.34
CA CYS A 196 -19.95 -9.98 7.31
C CYS A 196 -19.00 -11.03 7.93
N THR A 197 -19.14 -12.29 7.51
CA THR A 197 -18.28 -13.40 7.93
C THR A 197 -17.75 -14.11 6.69
N ASP A 198 -16.46 -13.92 6.42
CA ASP A 198 -15.73 -14.49 5.28
C ASP A 198 -16.51 -14.47 3.95
N GLY A 199 -16.85 -13.26 3.50
CA GLY A 199 -17.61 -13.05 2.25
C GLY A 199 -19.12 -13.32 2.34
N VAL A 200 -19.63 -13.81 3.47
CA VAL A 200 -21.06 -14.11 3.68
C VAL A 200 -21.68 -13.09 4.63
N ILE A 201 -22.82 -12.50 4.23
CA ILE A 201 -23.57 -11.57 5.08
C ILE A 201 -24.71 -12.31 5.78
N SER A 202 -24.77 -12.27 7.12
CA SER A 202 -25.89 -12.81 7.90
C SER A 202 -27.19 -12.03 7.67
N GLY A 203 -28.36 -12.62 7.89
CA GLY A 203 -29.66 -11.92 7.81
C GLY A 203 -30.26 -11.82 6.39
N SER A 204 -31.38 -11.10 6.26
CA SER A 204 -32.15 -10.99 5.00
C SER A 204 -32.49 -9.57 4.56
N TYR A 205 -32.34 -8.55 5.42
CA TYR A 205 -32.69 -7.17 5.10
C TYR A 205 -31.73 -6.58 4.06
N ALA A 206 -32.27 -5.99 3.00
CA ALA A 206 -31.53 -5.72 1.76
C ALA A 206 -31.06 -4.26 1.62
N PHE A 207 -31.64 -3.32 2.35
CA PHE A 207 -31.43 -1.89 2.12
C PHE A 207 -30.46 -1.27 3.14
N ALA A 208 -29.58 -0.37 2.70
CA ALA A 208 -28.60 0.31 3.56
C ALA A 208 -29.21 1.47 4.35
N SER A 209 -30.32 2.02 3.87
CA SER A 209 -31.06 3.10 4.49
C SER A 209 -32.55 2.85 4.32
N CYS A 210 -33.35 3.54 5.13
CA CYS A 210 -34.79 3.57 5.01
C CYS A 210 -35.28 4.98 5.33
N GLU A 211 -36.12 5.52 4.45
CA GLU A 211 -36.74 6.83 4.59
C GLU A 211 -38.22 6.67 4.97
N VAL A 212 -38.72 7.48 5.90
CA VAL A 212 -40.15 7.56 6.22
C VAL A 212 -40.72 8.72 5.44
N GLU A 213 -41.77 8.48 4.66
CA GLU A 213 -42.47 9.55 3.94
C GLU A 213 -43.06 10.57 4.91
N GLU A 214 -42.92 11.85 4.62
CA GLU A 214 -43.52 12.91 5.43
C GLU A 214 -45.00 13.09 5.08
N GLU A 215 -45.84 13.25 6.12
CA GLU A 215 -47.25 13.61 5.93
C GLU A 215 -47.36 15.04 5.38
N VAL A 216 -47.91 15.19 4.17
CA VAL A 216 -48.26 16.52 3.64
C VAL A 216 -49.57 16.96 4.28
N THR A 217 -49.50 17.81 5.31
CA THR A 217 -50.70 18.42 5.89
C THR A 217 -51.16 19.61 5.03
N ILE A 218 -52.24 19.42 4.26
CA ILE A 218 -52.94 20.53 3.60
C ILE A 218 -53.73 21.33 4.65
N GLN A 219 -53.11 22.36 5.22
CA GLN A 219 -53.78 23.29 6.14
C GLN A 219 -54.78 24.16 5.36
N PRO A 220 -56.08 24.18 5.72
CA PRO A 220 -57.05 25.02 5.05
C PRO A 220 -56.72 26.50 5.23
N VAL A 221 -56.64 27.23 4.12
CA VAL A 221 -56.41 28.68 4.08
C VAL A 221 -57.73 29.45 4.19
N CYS A 222 -57.67 30.64 4.76
CA CYS A 222 -58.79 31.59 4.71
C CYS A 222 -58.62 32.50 3.49
N PHE A 223 -59.71 33.09 2.99
CA PHE A 223 -59.65 34.15 1.98
C PHE A 223 -60.15 35.47 2.57
N PHE A 224 -59.40 36.54 2.37
CA PHE A 224 -59.79 37.90 2.74
C PHE A 224 -59.37 38.84 1.63
N ASP A 225 -60.34 39.55 1.06
CA ASP A 225 -60.12 40.48 -0.06
C ASP A 225 -59.35 39.86 -1.24
N GLY A 226 -59.66 38.59 -1.55
CA GLY A 226 -59.03 37.83 -2.64
C GLY A 226 -57.64 37.26 -2.34
N ILE A 227 -57.07 37.53 -1.16
CA ILE A 227 -55.76 37.02 -0.73
C ILE A 227 -55.94 35.77 0.13
N ALA A 228 -55.15 34.73 -0.15
CA ALA A 228 -55.08 33.53 0.68
C ALA A 228 -54.26 33.83 1.95
N ILE A 229 -54.87 33.56 3.11
CA ILE A 229 -54.30 33.74 4.44
C ILE A 229 -54.01 32.35 5.02
N ASN A 230 -52.74 32.10 5.35
CA ASN A 230 -52.33 30.85 6.00
C ASN A 230 -52.97 30.71 7.39
N HIS A 231 -53.27 29.49 7.79
CA HIS A 231 -53.73 29.21 9.16
C HIS A 231 -52.79 29.84 10.21
N GLY A 232 -53.36 30.41 11.26
CA GLY A 232 -52.63 31.09 12.34
C GLY A 232 -52.23 32.53 12.02
N THR A 233 -52.35 32.97 10.76
CA THR A 233 -52.07 34.36 10.38
C THR A 233 -53.16 35.28 10.91
N ILE A 234 -52.75 36.44 11.41
CA ILE A 234 -53.62 37.52 11.88
C ILE A 234 -53.58 38.65 10.85
N VAL A 235 -54.75 39.15 10.45
CA VAL A 235 -54.90 40.31 9.58
C VAL A 235 -55.71 41.40 10.27
N THR A 236 -55.39 42.65 9.96
CA THR A 236 -56.21 43.79 10.37
C THR A 236 -57.34 43.98 9.38
N ALA A 237 -58.58 44.04 9.87
CA ALA A 237 -59.77 44.27 9.07
C ALA A 237 -60.54 45.47 9.60
N TYR A 238 -61.16 46.23 8.70
CA TYR A 238 -61.88 47.45 8.99
C TYR A 238 -63.37 47.26 8.75
N ALA A 239 -64.19 47.93 9.57
CA ALA A 239 -65.65 47.88 9.46
C ALA A 239 -66.16 48.52 8.16
N ASP A 240 -65.48 49.58 7.68
CA ASP A 240 -65.84 50.35 6.48
C ASP A 240 -64.61 50.59 5.60
N GLN A 241 -64.80 50.60 4.27
CA GLN A 241 -63.75 50.93 3.32
C GLN A 241 -63.43 52.43 3.28
N ASN A 242 -64.44 53.27 3.51
CA ASN A 242 -64.31 54.72 3.51
C ASN A 242 -65.14 55.30 4.67
N VAL A 243 -64.56 56.20 5.46
CA VAL A 243 -65.26 56.91 6.56
C VAL A 243 -65.19 58.42 6.36
N PRO A 244 -66.15 59.22 6.87
CA PRO A 244 -66.13 60.68 6.72
C PRO A 244 -64.92 61.36 7.36
N TYR A 245 -64.61 62.58 6.92
CA TYR A 245 -63.57 63.40 7.54
C TYR A 245 -63.78 63.55 9.05
N GLY A 246 -62.70 63.43 9.83
CA GLY A 246 -62.74 63.48 11.28
C GLY A 246 -63.21 62.19 11.98
N SER A 247 -63.60 61.15 11.22
CA SER A 247 -63.93 59.83 11.76
C SER A 247 -62.68 58.94 11.90
N VAL A 248 -62.81 57.85 12.65
CA VAL A 248 -61.74 56.86 12.84
C VAL A 248 -62.12 55.57 12.12
N CYS A 249 -61.14 54.95 11.46
CA CYS A 249 -61.28 53.61 10.91
C CYS A 249 -61.31 52.57 12.03
N ASN A 250 -62.49 52.01 12.31
CA ASN A 250 -62.64 50.97 13.33
C ASN A 250 -62.03 49.66 12.84
N ALA A 251 -60.91 49.27 13.42
CA ALA A 251 -60.15 48.08 13.09
C ALA A 251 -60.44 46.92 14.06
N GLU A 252 -60.39 45.70 13.54
CA GLU A 252 -60.48 44.43 14.26
C GLU A 252 -59.33 43.54 13.78
N LEU A 253 -58.73 42.76 14.68
CA LEU A 253 -57.79 41.71 14.32
C LEU A 253 -58.54 40.41 14.04
N ARG A 254 -58.37 39.86 12.84
CA ARG A 254 -58.99 38.61 12.39
C ARG A 254 -57.93 37.53 12.25
N THR A 255 -58.15 36.37 12.86
CA THR A 255 -57.25 35.21 12.83
C THR A 255 -57.83 34.13 11.94
N CYS A 256 -57.00 33.57 11.05
CA CYS A 256 -57.40 32.41 10.26
C CYS A 256 -57.30 31.11 11.06
N ASN A 257 -58.44 30.55 11.46
CA ASN A 257 -58.55 29.29 12.19
C ASN A 257 -59.04 28.19 11.25
N SER A 258 -58.10 27.43 10.70
CA SER A 258 -58.36 26.28 9.83
C SER A 258 -59.42 26.55 8.75
N GLY A 259 -59.20 27.59 7.93
CA GLY A 259 -60.12 28.01 6.86
C GLY A 259 -61.26 28.93 7.30
N ASN A 260 -61.43 29.17 8.61
CA ASN A 260 -62.42 30.11 9.13
C ASN A 260 -61.73 31.40 9.64
N LEU A 261 -62.02 32.54 9.01
CA LEU A 261 -61.46 33.83 9.43
C LEU A 261 -62.34 34.46 10.52
N SER A 262 -61.81 34.56 11.75
CA SER A 262 -62.54 35.11 12.91
C SER A 262 -62.97 36.55 12.69
N GLY A 263 -63.91 37.06 13.50
CA GLY A 263 -64.33 38.46 13.43
C GLY A 263 -65.29 38.77 12.28
N SER A 264 -65.69 40.03 12.14
CA SER A 264 -66.79 40.45 11.26
C SER A 264 -66.45 41.60 10.32
N ASN A 265 -65.39 42.36 10.59
CA ASN A 265 -64.96 43.46 9.74
C ASN A 265 -64.58 42.97 8.33
N ALA A 266 -65.11 43.63 7.30
CA ALA A 266 -65.10 43.10 5.93
C ALA A 266 -63.96 43.63 5.04
N TYR A 267 -63.32 44.74 5.40
CA TYR A 267 -62.41 45.46 4.51
C TYR A 267 -60.95 45.35 4.93
N SER A 268 -60.04 45.12 3.98
CA SER A 268 -58.58 45.03 4.21
C SER A 268 -57.92 46.38 4.48
N SER A 269 -58.61 47.45 4.12
CA SER A 269 -58.15 48.82 4.25
C SER A 269 -59.33 49.75 4.51
N CYS A 270 -59.03 50.89 5.12
CA CYS A 270 -60.00 51.95 5.36
C CYS A 270 -59.35 53.30 5.07
N ARG A 271 -60.07 54.15 4.34
CA ARG A 271 -59.66 55.52 4.02
C ARG A 271 -60.58 56.51 4.73
N VAL A 272 -60.01 57.48 5.43
CA VAL A 272 -60.74 58.64 5.93
C VAL A 272 -60.87 59.65 4.80
N ALA A 273 -62.07 60.16 4.56
CA ALA A 273 -62.33 61.15 3.52
C ALA A 273 -61.56 62.44 3.80
N ASP A 274 -61.07 63.07 2.73
CA ASP A 274 -60.41 64.37 2.82
C ASP A 274 -61.43 65.45 3.23
N PRO A 275 -61.00 66.49 3.96
CA PRO A 275 -61.91 67.55 4.34
C PRO A 275 -62.36 68.37 3.12
N VAL A 276 -63.62 68.78 3.14
CA VAL A 276 -64.25 69.57 2.09
C VAL A 276 -63.89 71.05 2.27
N ALA A 277 -63.52 71.70 1.18
CA ALA A 277 -63.28 73.15 1.15
C ALA A 277 -64.61 73.93 1.23
N CYS A 278 -64.61 75.07 1.93
CA CYS A 278 -65.77 75.92 2.07
C CYS A 278 -65.87 76.91 0.92
N ALA A 279 -67.10 77.19 0.46
CA ALA A 279 -67.34 78.20 -0.56
C ALA A 279 -67.67 79.57 0.08
N PHE A 280 -66.92 80.61 -0.28
CA PHE A 280 -67.20 81.99 0.13
C PHE A 280 -67.00 82.95 -1.03
N ASN A 281 -68.07 83.61 -1.50
CA ASN A 281 -68.02 84.56 -2.62
C ASN A 281 -67.24 84.05 -3.85
N SER A 282 -67.51 82.82 -4.27
CA SER A 282 -66.84 82.11 -5.38
C SER A 282 -65.38 81.71 -5.13
N LEU A 283 -64.84 81.92 -3.92
CA LEU A 283 -63.54 81.39 -3.50
C LEU A 283 -63.71 80.03 -2.80
N SER A 284 -62.78 79.11 -3.05
CA SER A 284 -62.65 77.83 -2.34
C SER A 284 -61.64 77.98 -1.21
N ILE A 285 -62.11 77.95 0.04
CA ILE A 285 -61.28 78.05 1.24
C ILE A 285 -60.98 76.64 1.73
N ALA A 286 -59.71 76.24 1.74
CA ALA A 286 -59.32 74.94 2.28
C ALA A 286 -59.71 74.82 3.77
N HIS A 287 -60.09 73.62 4.20
CA HIS A 287 -60.39 73.34 5.61
C HIS A 287 -59.23 73.76 6.52
N GLY A 288 -59.56 74.38 7.65
CA GLY A 288 -58.59 74.92 8.61
C GLY A 288 -58.06 76.32 8.26
N ASN A 289 -58.33 76.83 7.06
CA ASN A 289 -58.02 78.22 6.71
C ASN A 289 -59.18 79.14 7.05
N SER A 290 -58.86 80.41 7.34
CA SER A 290 -59.85 81.44 7.58
C SER A 290 -59.89 82.47 6.45
N VAL A 291 -61.05 83.12 6.30
CA VAL A 291 -61.23 84.29 5.45
C VAL A 291 -61.67 85.47 6.29
N THR A 292 -61.17 86.66 5.95
CA THR A 292 -61.71 87.91 6.49
C THR A 292 -63.02 88.23 5.76
N ALA A 293 -64.14 88.13 6.45
CA ALA A 293 -65.44 88.53 5.93
C ALA A 293 -65.77 89.95 6.40
N TYR A 294 -66.18 90.82 5.48
CA TYR A 294 -66.64 92.17 5.79
C TYR A 294 -68.16 92.19 5.87
N ARG A 295 -68.71 92.92 6.86
CA ARG A 295 -70.15 92.99 7.08
C ARG A 295 -70.89 93.67 5.92
N ASP A 296 -70.28 94.70 5.35
CA ASP A 296 -70.86 95.56 4.34
C ASP A 296 -69.97 95.53 3.08
N SER A 297 -70.56 95.52 1.88
CA SER A 297 -69.81 95.45 0.61
C SER A 297 -69.09 96.75 0.24
N ALA A 298 -69.50 97.87 0.86
CA ALA A 298 -68.87 99.18 0.77
C ALA A 298 -69.30 100.03 1.98
N VAL A 299 -68.51 101.05 2.31
CA VAL A 299 -68.85 102.07 3.31
C VAL A 299 -68.61 103.47 2.73
N ASP A 300 -69.33 104.47 3.25
CA ASP A 300 -69.17 105.86 2.82
C ASP A 300 -67.77 106.42 3.14
N TYR A 301 -67.37 107.47 2.43
CA TYR A 301 -66.06 108.12 2.59
C TYR A 301 -65.83 108.56 4.05
N GLY A 302 -64.80 107.99 4.69
CA GLY A 302 -64.47 108.21 6.11
C GLY A 302 -64.97 107.12 7.06
N GLY A 303 -65.76 106.15 6.59
CA GLY A 303 -66.20 104.98 7.36
C GLY A 303 -65.12 103.89 7.46
N SER A 304 -65.24 103.03 8.48
CA SER A 304 -64.39 101.84 8.65
C SER A 304 -65.16 100.56 8.35
N CYS A 305 -64.59 99.66 7.56
CA CYS A 305 -65.20 98.36 7.30
C CYS A 305 -65.08 97.49 8.56
N LEU A 306 -66.21 96.99 9.08
CA LEU A 306 -66.18 95.97 10.12
C LEU A 306 -65.95 94.60 9.48
N SER A 307 -64.99 93.86 10.03
CA SER A 307 -64.62 92.53 9.55
C SER A 307 -64.53 91.51 10.67
N GLU A 308 -64.78 90.25 10.34
CA GLU A 308 -64.53 89.09 11.19
C GLU A 308 -63.72 88.02 10.46
N GLN A 309 -62.99 87.19 11.22
CA GLN A 309 -62.35 85.99 10.68
C GLN A 309 -63.35 84.84 10.71
N ARG A 310 -63.63 84.22 9.56
CA ARG A 310 -64.45 83.02 9.45
C ARG A 310 -63.57 81.83 9.10
N LEU A 311 -63.49 80.86 10.00
CA LEU A 311 -62.75 79.62 9.79
C LEU A 311 -63.57 78.65 8.92
N CYS A 312 -62.94 78.04 7.92
CA CYS A 312 -63.53 76.95 7.18
C CYS A 312 -63.45 75.65 7.99
N SER A 313 -64.62 75.13 8.39
CA SER A 313 -64.77 73.92 9.20
C SER A 313 -65.50 72.81 8.44
N ASN A 314 -64.91 72.39 7.31
CA ASN A 314 -65.27 71.18 6.54
C ASN A 314 -66.59 71.29 5.76
N GLY A 315 -66.60 72.16 4.74
CA GLY A 315 -67.73 72.44 3.85
C GLY A 315 -68.51 73.69 4.22
#